data_AF-A0A419KUB2-F1
#
_entry.id   AF-A0A419KUB2-F1
#
_cell.length_a   1.000
_cell.length_b   1.000
_cell.length_c   1.000
_cell.angle_alpha   90.00
_cell.angle_beta   90.00
_cell.angle_gamma   90.00
#
_symmetry.space_group_name_H-M   'P 1'
#
loop_
_entity.id
_entity.type
_entity.pdbx_description
1 polymer ?
#
loop_
_entity_poly.entity_id
_entity_poly.type
_entity_poly.pdbx_seq_one_letter_code
_entity_poly.pdbx_strand_id
1 'polypeptide(L)'
;MEGRREWKGVAMMISNANASSSSSYLELTSRKSRFVSTLKQSFLALSLDLGGLLAGSIFLLFSNMFSVAPWLIMIYPSIISMRGVIGGFFSGRLSTALHLGTIRPTLLNNTRDFKILIFSVIILTVLSSI
;
A
#
# COMPACT_ATOMS: atom_id res chain seq x y z
N MET A 1 -38.24 -49.02 -26.19
CA MET A 1 -38.08 -47.89 -25.24
C MET A 1 -36.74 -47.14 -25.41
N GLU A 2 -36.02 -47.34 -26.53
CA GLU A 2 -34.63 -46.89 -26.69
C GLU A 2 -34.48 -45.43 -27.16
N GLY A 3 -35.32 -44.95 -28.09
CA GLY A 3 -35.16 -43.63 -28.70
C GLY A 3 -35.31 -42.43 -27.76
N ARG A 4 -35.94 -42.57 -26.58
CA ARG A 4 -36.09 -41.46 -25.61
C ARG A 4 -34.81 -41.18 -24.82
N ARG A 5 -33.85 -42.11 -24.82
CA ARG A 5 -32.55 -41.96 -24.15
C ARG A 5 -31.58 -41.11 -24.98
N GLU A 6 -31.67 -41.21 -26.30
CA GLU A 6 -30.81 -40.45 -27.22
C GLU A 6 -31.09 -38.95 -27.16
N TRP A 7 -32.36 -38.54 -27.19
CA TRP A 7 -32.74 -37.12 -27.07
C TRP A 7 -32.36 -36.49 -25.73
N LYS A 8 -32.31 -37.27 -24.64
CA LYS A 8 -31.82 -36.80 -23.34
C LYS A 8 -30.31 -36.51 -23.37
N GLY A 9 -29.53 -37.35 -24.05
CA GLY A 9 -28.09 -37.13 -24.23
C GLY A 9 -27.81 -35.86 -25.04
N VAL A 10 -28.54 -35.65 -26.14
CA VAL A 10 -28.40 -34.46 -26.99
C VAL A 10 -28.78 -33.18 -26.22
N ALA A 11 -29.89 -33.19 -25.48
CA ALA A 11 -30.29 -32.05 -24.65
C ALA A 11 -29.24 -31.73 -23.55
N MET A 12 -28.61 -32.76 -22.98
CA MET A 12 -27.57 -32.60 -21.97
C MET A 12 -26.27 -32.03 -22.55
N MET A 13 -25.89 -32.45 -23.77
CA MET A 13 -24.72 -31.90 -24.49
C MET A 13 -24.91 -30.43 -24.85
N ILE A 14 -26.11 -30.04 -25.30
CA ILE A 14 -26.44 -28.65 -25.61
C ILE A 14 -26.40 -27.78 -24.34
N SER A 15 -26.95 -28.27 -23.23
CA SER A 15 -26.89 -27.57 -21.94
C SER A 15 -25.44 -27.36 -21.47
N ASN A 16 -24.59 -28.38 -21.60
CA ASN A 16 -23.19 -28.30 -21.21
C ASN A 16 -22.37 -27.34 -22.10
N ALA A 17 -22.64 -27.33 -23.40
CA ALA A 17 -22.02 -26.39 -24.34
C ALA A 17 -22.41 -24.93 -24.05
N ASN A 18 -23.64 -24.69 -23.59
CA ASN A 18 -24.09 -23.36 -23.20
C ASN A 18 -23.49 -22.93 -21.84
N ALA A 19 -23.33 -23.86 -20.91
CA ALA A 19 -22.69 -23.63 -19.61
C ALA A 19 -21.17 -23.36 -19.74
N SER A 20 -20.47 -24.06 -20.63
CA SER A 20 -19.05 -23.81 -20.92
C SER A 20 -18.85 -22.46 -21.60
N SER A 21 -19.72 -22.10 -22.54
CA SER A 21 -19.72 -20.78 -23.20
C SER A 21 -19.96 -19.68 -22.17
N SER A 22 -20.99 -19.81 -21.32
CA SER A 22 -21.31 -18.85 -20.26
C SER A 22 -20.16 -18.69 -19.25
N SER A 23 -19.52 -19.79 -18.83
CA SER A 23 -18.35 -19.75 -17.95
C SER A 23 -17.15 -19.02 -18.58
N SER A 24 -16.96 -19.19 -19.89
CA SER A 24 -15.91 -18.51 -20.65
C SER A 24 -16.14 -16.98 -20.68
N TYR A 25 -17.38 -16.53 -20.91
CA TYR A 25 -17.72 -15.11 -20.85
C TYR A 25 -17.57 -14.52 -19.44
N LEU A 26 -17.93 -15.29 -18.40
CA LEU A 26 -17.81 -14.88 -16.99
C LEU A 26 -16.35 -14.78 -16.53
N GLU A 27 -15.48 -15.70 -16.97
CA GLU A 27 -14.03 -15.65 -16.74
C GLU A 27 -13.38 -14.42 -17.40
N LEU A 28 -13.79 -14.07 -18.63
CA LEU A 28 -13.27 -12.90 -19.35
C LEU A 28 -13.66 -11.58 -18.65
N THR A 29 -14.93 -11.44 -18.22
CA THR A 29 -15.38 -10.24 -17.49
C THR A 29 -14.79 -10.16 -16.08
N SER A 30 -14.65 -11.30 -15.38
CA SER A 30 -13.99 -11.40 -14.07
C SER A 30 -12.51 -11.02 -14.16
N ARG A 31 -11.79 -11.52 -15.18
CA ARG A 31 -10.38 -11.18 -15.40
C ARG A 31 -10.19 -9.71 -15.76
N LYS A 32 -11.04 -9.14 -16.63
CA LYS A 32 -11.00 -7.71 -16.98
C LYS A 32 -11.22 -6.81 -15.77
N SER A 33 -12.25 -7.09 -14.97
CA SER A 33 -12.56 -6.30 -13.77
C SER A 33 -11.45 -6.40 -12.70
N ARG A 34 -10.87 -7.58 -12.51
CA ARG A 34 -9.73 -7.79 -11.61
C ARG A 34 -8.50 -7.01 -12.06
N PHE A 35 -8.20 -7.01 -13.36
CA PHE A 35 -7.09 -6.23 -13.94
C PHE A 35 -7.30 -4.71 -13.76
N VAL A 36 -8.49 -4.19 -14.06
CA VAL A 36 -8.82 -2.77 -13.87
C VAL A 36 -8.76 -2.40 -12.38
N SER A 37 -9.19 -3.28 -11.47
CA SER A 37 -9.06 -3.08 -10.04
C SER A 37 -7.60 -2.98 -9.61
N THR A 38 -6.73 -3.88 -10.07
CA THR A 38 -5.30 -3.81 -9.78
C THR A 38 -4.67 -2.54 -10.34
N LEU A 39 -5.00 -2.14 -11.58
CA LEU A 39 -4.52 -0.88 -12.15
C LEU A 39 -4.97 0.32 -11.34
N LYS A 40 -6.23 0.36 -10.89
CA LYS A 40 -6.74 1.44 -10.04
C LYS A 40 -6.02 1.50 -8.70
N GLN A 41 -5.72 0.34 -8.10
CA GLN A 41 -4.95 0.27 -6.86
C GLN A 41 -3.51 0.77 -7.06
N SER A 42 -2.84 0.36 -8.12
CA SER A 42 -1.50 0.84 -8.45
C SER A 42 -1.48 2.33 -8.76
N PHE A 43 -2.50 2.86 -9.46
CA PHE A 43 -2.61 4.28 -9.75
C PHE A 43 -2.79 5.12 -8.49
N LEU A 44 -3.56 4.62 -7.51
CA LEU A 44 -3.69 5.24 -6.19
C LEU A 44 -2.36 5.21 -5.42
N ALA A 45 -1.63 4.10 -5.46
CA ALA A 45 -0.31 4.01 -4.84
C ALA A 45 0.68 4.98 -5.50
N LEU A 46 0.67 5.08 -6.83
CA LEU A 46 1.49 6.01 -7.61
C LEU A 46 1.16 7.47 -7.30
N SER A 47 -0.11 7.77 -7.02
CA SER A 47 -0.52 9.13 -6.63
C SER A 47 0.16 9.60 -5.35
N LEU A 48 0.59 8.72 -4.44
CA LEU A 48 1.32 9.10 -3.24
C LEU A 48 2.76 9.55 -3.55
N ASP A 49 3.32 9.09 -4.68
CA ASP A 49 4.66 9.47 -5.14
C ASP A 49 4.76 10.96 -5.52
N LEU A 50 3.62 11.60 -5.83
CA LEU A 50 3.55 13.06 -6.01
C LEU A 50 4.01 13.83 -4.75
N GLY A 51 3.86 13.24 -3.56
CA GLY A 51 4.43 13.81 -2.33
C GLY A 51 5.96 13.91 -2.38
N GLY A 52 6.62 12.94 -3.01
CA GLY A 52 8.06 12.97 -3.28
C GLY A 52 8.45 14.09 -4.25
N LEU A 53 7.63 14.34 -5.29
CA LEU A 53 7.84 15.47 -6.20
C LEU A 53 7.73 16.82 -5.48
N LEU A 54 6.79 16.96 -4.53
CA LEU A 54 6.70 18.16 -3.70
C LEU A 54 7.94 18.35 -2.81
N ALA A 55 8.45 17.27 -2.21
CA ALA A 55 9.67 17.31 -1.41
C ALA A 55 10.89 17.73 -2.26
N GLY A 56 11.03 17.19 -3.48
CA GLY A 56 12.06 17.59 -4.44
C GLY A 56 11.90 19.04 -4.91
N SER A 57 10.67 19.52 -5.07
CA SER A 57 10.39 20.91 -5.43
C SER A 57 10.81 21.88 -4.31
N ILE A 58 10.51 21.53 -3.04
CA ILE A 58 11.03 22.25 -1.88
C ILE A 58 12.55 22.24 -1.87
N PHE A 59 13.16 21.08 -2.15
CA PHE A 59 14.62 20.93 -2.15
C PHE A 59 15.30 21.84 -3.18
N LEU A 60 14.69 22.03 -4.35
CA LEU A 60 15.19 22.96 -5.38
C LEU A 60 15.25 24.41 -4.87
N LEU A 61 14.35 24.86 -4.00
CA LEU A 61 14.40 26.19 -3.39
C LEU A 61 15.65 26.37 -2.51
N PHE A 62 16.11 25.28 -1.89
CA PHE A 62 17.33 25.26 -1.07
C PHE A 62 18.59 24.90 -1.87
N SER A 63 18.49 24.67 -3.19
CA SER A 63 19.62 24.31 -4.06
C SER A 63 20.80 25.29 -3.96
N ASN A 64 20.53 26.57 -3.70
CA ASN A 64 21.56 27.61 -3.55
C ASN A 64 22.52 27.32 -2.36
N MET A 65 22.07 26.57 -1.34
CA MET A 65 22.90 26.15 -0.21
C MET A 65 23.91 25.06 -0.58
N PHE A 66 23.63 24.24 -1.60
CA PHE A 66 24.53 23.17 -2.05
C PHE A 66 25.80 23.71 -2.73
N SER A 67 25.74 24.92 -3.29
CA SER A 67 26.92 25.56 -3.86
C SER A 67 27.96 25.93 -2.80
N VAL A 68 27.52 26.14 -1.54
CA VAL A 68 28.40 26.45 -0.40
C VAL A 68 28.93 25.16 0.26
N ALA A 69 28.17 24.07 0.21
CA ALA A 69 28.48 22.80 0.88
C ALA A 69 28.25 21.57 -0.03
N PRO A 70 29.19 21.24 -0.93
CA PRO A 70 29.05 20.12 -1.88
C PRO A 70 28.91 18.75 -1.22
N TRP A 71 29.46 18.58 -0.02
CA TRP A 71 29.39 17.32 0.75
C TRP A 71 27.95 16.95 1.17
N LEU A 72 27.03 17.91 1.18
CA LEU A 72 25.64 17.69 1.57
C LEU A 72 24.92 16.69 0.65
N ILE A 73 25.32 16.61 -0.63
CA ILE A 73 24.79 15.64 -1.60
C ILE A 73 25.13 14.19 -1.24
N MET A 74 26.30 13.94 -0.61
CA MET A 74 26.65 12.60 -0.13
C MET A 74 25.85 12.18 1.11
N ILE A 75 25.57 13.12 2.02
CA ILE A 75 24.92 12.83 3.30
C ILE A 75 23.39 12.76 3.14
N TYR A 76 22.82 13.52 2.21
CA TYR A 76 21.38 13.60 1.94
C TYR A 76 20.65 12.24 1.89
N PRO A 77 21.09 11.23 1.09
CA PRO A 77 20.40 9.94 1.05
C PRO A 77 20.42 9.19 2.38
N SER A 78 21.49 9.32 3.19
CA SER A 78 21.54 8.72 4.53
C SER A 78 20.50 9.34 5.47
N ILE A 79 20.35 10.68 5.43
CA ILE A 79 19.35 11.38 6.25
C ILE A 79 17.95 10.96 5.85
N ILE A 80 17.64 10.94 4.54
CA ILE A 80 16.33 10.51 4.03
C ILE A 80 16.03 9.05 4.41
N SER A 81 17.04 8.17 4.34
CA SER A 81 16.92 6.77 4.76
C SER A 81 16.51 6.63 6.23
N MET A 82 17.21 7.35 7.13
CA MET A 82 16.95 7.29 8.56
C MET A 82 15.55 7.79 8.91
N ARG A 83 15.06 8.83 8.22
CA ARG A 83 13.68 9.32 8.37
C ARG A 83 12.64 8.25 7.98
N GLY A 84 12.90 7.50 6.92
CA GLY A 84 12.08 6.35 6.52
C GLY A 84 12.06 5.24 7.57
N VAL A 85 13.23 4.88 8.11
CA VAL A 85 13.37 3.85 9.16
C VAL A 85 12.59 4.22 10.41
N ILE A 86 12.71 5.47 10.89
CA ILE A 86 12.01 5.94 12.10
C ILE A 86 10.48 5.89 11.90
N GLY A 87 10.00 6.36 10.74
CA GLY A 87 8.57 6.33 10.41
C GLY A 87 8.01 4.90 10.30
N GLY A 88 8.77 4.00 9.67
CA GLY A 88 8.42 2.58 9.56
C GLY A 88 8.40 1.88 10.92
N PHE A 89 9.40 2.14 11.76
CA PHE A 89 9.49 1.61 13.12
C PHE A 89 8.29 2.05 13.98
N PHE A 90 7.94 3.34 13.92
CA PHE A 90 6.78 3.89 14.60
C PHE A 90 5.47 3.23 14.13
N SER A 91 5.25 3.19 12.81
CA SER A 91 4.04 2.62 12.22
C SER A 91 3.86 1.13 12.55
N GLY A 92 4.94 0.34 12.46
CA GLY A 92 4.91 -1.09 12.81
C GLY A 92 4.57 -1.31 14.27
N ARG A 93 5.22 -0.56 15.18
CA ARG A 93 4.95 -0.68 16.62
C ARG A 93 3.54 -0.23 16.99
N LEU A 94 3.07 0.85 16.38
CA LEU A 94 1.71 1.35 16.56
C LEU A 94 0.67 0.35 16.05
N SER A 95 0.89 -0.24 14.87
CA SER A 95 0.01 -1.25 14.27
C SER A 95 -0.13 -2.48 15.17
N THR A 96 0.98 -3.03 15.68
CA THR A 96 0.93 -4.16 16.63
C THR A 96 0.22 -3.77 17.92
N ALA A 97 0.49 -2.58 18.46
CA ALA A 97 -0.13 -2.13 19.70
C ALA A 97 -1.64 -1.88 19.56
N LEU A 98 -2.11 -1.44 18.38
CA LEU A 98 -3.53 -1.39 18.05
C LEU A 98 -4.13 -2.79 17.91
N HIS A 99 -3.43 -3.71 17.24
CA HIS A 99 -3.89 -5.08 17.04
C HIS A 99 -4.04 -5.86 18.35
N LEU A 100 -3.12 -5.65 19.30
CA LEU A 100 -3.20 -6.22 20.66
C LEU A 100 -4.19 -5.48 21.57
N GLY A 101 -4.78 -4.37 21.12
CA GLY A 101 -5.71 -3.56 21.92
C GLY A 101 -5.05 -2.78 23.06
N THR A 102 -3.71 -2.77 23.14
CA THR A 102 -2.95 -2.02 24.15
C THR A 102 -3.09 -0.51 23.95
N ILE A 103 -3.14 -0.06 22.70
CA ILE A 103 -3.38 1.34 22.32
C ILE A 103 -4.76 1.44 21.68
N ARG A 104 -5.63 2.32 22.19
CA ARG A 104 -6.96 2.55 21.59
C ARG A 104 -6.82 3.32 20.27
N PRO A 105 -7.74 3.19 19.31
CA PRO A 105 -7.74 3.98 18.08
C PRO A 105 -8.22 5.41 18.35
N THR A 106 -7.50 6.15 19.20
CA THR A 106 -7.86 7.51 19.62
C THR A 106 -6.60 8.36 19.70
N LEU A 107 -6.53 9.43 18.92
CA LEU A 107 -5.34 10.28 18.81
C LEU A 107 -5.18 11.28 19.97
N LEU A 108 -6.31 11.76 20.53
CA LEU A 108 -6.30 12.94 21.39
C LEU A 108 -6.55 12.67 22.88
N ASN A 109 -6.79 11.43 23.30
CA ASN A 109 -7.07 11.12 24.72
C ASN A 109 -6.80 9.63 25.06
N ASN A 110 -5.53 9.22 25.06
CA ASN A 110 -5.18 7.78 25.07
C ASN A 110 -4.12 7.35 26.09
N THR A 111 -4.03 6.03 26.27
CA THR A 111 -3.22 5.22 27.19
C THR A 111 -1.77 5.68 27.32
N ARG A 112 -1.18 5.50 28.50
CA ARG A 112 0.23 5.82 28.79
C ARG A 112 1.20 5.24 27.76
N ASP A 113 0.92 4.05 27.24
CA ASP A 113 1.75 3.38 26.23
C ASP A 113 1.86 4.17 24.92
N PHE A 114 0.79 4.83 24.47
CA PHE A 114 0.84 5.68 23.28
C PHE A 114 1.76 6.89 23.50
N LYS A 115 1.68 7.52 24.68
CA LYS A 115 2.54 8.65 25.03
C LYS A 115 4.00 8.24 25.10
N ILE A 116 4.30 7.12 25.77
CA ILE A 116 5.67 6.59 25.87
C ILE A 116 6.24 6.32 24.47
N LEU A 117 5.46 5.69 23.59
CA LEU A 117 5.88 5.38 22.23
C LEU A 117 6.18 6.64 21.40
N ILE A 118 5.34 7.68 21.52
CA ILE A 118 5.60 8.98 20.90
C ILE A 118 6.87 9.63 21.46
N PHE A 119 7.05 9.66 22.79
CA PHE A 119 8.26 10.19 23.40
C PHE A 119 9.52 9.44 22.96
N SER A 120 9.47 8.10 22.90
CA SER A 120 10.59 7.29 22.40
C SER A 120 10.95 7.63 20.95
N VAL A 121 9.97 7.83 20.07
CA VAL A 121 10.21 8.19 18.66
C VAL A 121 10.76 9.61 18.54
N ILE A 122 10.28 10.55 19.36
CA ILE A 122 10.84 11.91 19.40
C ILE A 122 12.30 11.87 19.85
N ILE A 123 12.61 11.15 20.93
CA ILE A 123 14.00 11.01 21.43
C ILE A 123 14.88 10.35 20.37
N LEU A 124 14.41 9.28 19.73
CA LEU A 124 15.14 8.60 18.66
C LEU A 124 15.42 9.53 17.46
N THR A 125 14.47 10.40 17.13
CA THR A 125 14.63 11.39 16.05
C THR A 125 15.66 12.45 16.41
N VAL A 126 15.64 12.94 17.65
CA VAL A 126 16.65 13.89 18.14
C VAL A 126 18.04 13.26 18.16
N LEU A 127 18.14 12.01 18.63
CA LEU A 127 19.40 11.26 18.65
C LEU A 127 19.96 11.05 17.24
N SER A 128 19.09 10.73 16.27
CA SER A 128 19.46 10.59 14.86
C SER A 128 19.89 11.89 14.19
N SER A 129 19.52 13.03 14.78
CA SER A 129 19.85 14.35 14.24
C SER A 129 21.18 14.89 14.76
N ILE A 130 21.76 14.25 15.79
CA ILE A 130 23.08 14.56 16.34
C ILE A 130 24.15 13.78 15.58
#